data_AF-A0A835DEK7-F1
#
_entry.id   AF-A0A835DEK7-F1
#
_cell.length_a   1.000
_cell.length_b   1.000
_cell.length_c   1.000
_cell.angle_alpha   90.00
_cell.angle_beta   90.00
_cell.angle_gamma   90.00
#
_symmetry.space_group_name_H-M   'P 1'
#
loop_
_entity.id
_entity.type
_entity.pdbx_description
1 polymer ?
#
loop_
_entity_poly.entity_id
_entity_poly.type
_entity_poly.pdbx_seq_one_letter_code
_entity_poly.pdbx_strand_id
1 'polypeptide(L)'
;MALRVSMKELILFGFAISLAWSSHAVERETSISEEEDAELERQLKIINKPVIKVIKTHYGDIYDCVDIYKQPAFDHPLLKNHKIQVYFPFQFFYFTIYIYIQHSWSLHLLIFVIQMRPTSFPKGLFDKASSLDEASNVKSSEIGLKNRCPPGSVPIRRTRKEDLIRVKQSPSDFQPLTDSAPGHHFVKNYVNNVHYHGAGAWIAVYNPTVSNGQFSNAVMWIENGEENNLNSIQVGWTVNHALHGDNRTRLFTYWTVDGYQKTGCFDTRCPGFVQVSTDTALGLVFENTVANEGQPIELKNMGQTNKAMYQIENTFHTVLYIFNKMGFNFLVYYVRWQDLSTGNWWLSFTEDNVHIGYWPKSLFTDLATSASYIKWGAEVYSPSGEASPPMGSGRLPSEGANKASFFNGLQVIYHSALKDPSEGLLTRRKIDNPDCYDADKVKQFGVLDYYFFFGGPGGTNCGN
;
A
#
# COMPACT_ATOMS: atom_id res chain seq x y z
N MET A 1 10.52 -18.38 77.72
CA MET A 1 11.69 -18.34 76.81
C MET A 1 11.37 -17.30 75.75
N ALA A 2 11.81 -16.06 75.95
CA ALA A 2 11.49 -14.95 75.04
C ALA A 2 12.45 -15.02 73.84
N LEU A 3 11.91 -15.32 72.66
CA LEU A 3 12.64 -15.27 71.40
C LEU A 3 12.98 -13.80 71.09
N ARG A 4 14.26 -13.43 71.23
CA ARG A 4 14.80 -12.18 70.72
C ARG A 4 14.92 -12.32 69.20
N VAL A 5 13.93 -11.80 68.48
CA VAL A 5 14.05 -11.56 67.03
C VAL A 5 15.03 -10.39 66.84
N SER A 6 16.09 -10.63 66.08
CA SER A 6 17.09 -9.62 65.78
C SER A 6 16.52 -8.59 64.83
N MET A 7 16.84 -7.30 65.03
CA MET A 7 16.45 -6.21 64.14
C MET A 7 16.89 -6.45 62.67
N LYS A 8 17.91 -7.30 62.44
CA LYS A 8 18.33 -7.75 61.11
C LYS A 8 17.32 -8.70 60.45
N GLU A 9 16.62 -9.53 61.22
CA GLU A 9 15.62 -10.48 60.72
C GLU A 9 14.32 -9.76 60.31
N LEU A 10 13.95 -8.68 61.02
CA LEU A 10 12.84 -7.80 60.65
C LEU A 10 13.11 -7.01 59.35
N ILE A 11 14.34 -6.55 59.14
CA ILE A 11 14.74 -5.85 57.90
C ILE A 11 14.76 -6.81 56.71
N LEU A 12 15.22 -8.05 56.90
CA LEU A 12 15.19 -9.10 55.87
C LEU A 12 13.75 -9.49 55.48
N PHE A 13 12.84 -9.60 56.45
CA PHE A 13 11.42 -9.84 56.17
C PHE A 13 10.76 -8.66 55.44
N GLY A 14 11.11 -7.42 55.81
CA GLY A 14 10.63 -6.21 55.12
C GLY A 14 11.11 -6.11 53.67
N PHE A 15 12.35 -6.50 53.39
CA PHE A 15 12.89 -6.55 52.02
C PHE A 15 12.31 -7.70 51.19
N ALA A 16 12.03 -8.86 51.80
CA ALA A 16 11.38 -9.96 51.10
C ALA A 16 9.93 -9.62 50.70
N ILE A 17 9.20 -8.87 51.54
CA ILE A 17 7.86 -8.38 51.22
C ILE A 17 7.92 -7.27 50.16
N SER A 18 8.90 -6.35 50.20
CA SER A 18 9.04 -5.32 49.14
C SER A 18 9.41 -5.91 47.79
N LEU A 19 10.23 -6.99 47.77
CA LEU A 19 10.56 -7.74 46.55
C LEU A 19 9.40 -8.63 46.05
N ALA A 20 8.54 -9.12 46.95
CA ALA A 20 7.30 -9.80 46.60
C ALA A 20 6.23 -8.83 46.04
N TRP A 21 6.26 -7.57 46.46
CA TRP A 21 5.41 -6.51 45.90
C TRP A 21 5.95 -5.97 44.56
N SER A 22 7.27 -5.99 44.32
CA SER A 22 7.85 -5.59 43.03
C SER A 22 7.84 -6.69 41.96
N SER A 23 7.49 -7.93 42.31
CA SER A 23 7.31 -9.05 41.35
C SER A 23 5.87 -9.23 40.89
N HIS A 24 4.92 -8.44 41.40
CA HIS A 24 3.61 -8.24 40.77
C HIS A 24 3.66 -7.03 39.82
N ALA A 25 4.63 -7.05 38.90
CA ALA A 25 4.40 -6.41 37.62
C ALA A 25 3.31 -7.26 36.94
N VAL A 26 2.05 -6.86 37.13
CA VAL A 26 0.94 -7.35 36.34
C VAL A 26 1.27 -6.97 34.89
N GLU A 27 1.88 -7.91 34.15
CA GLU A 27 1.66 -7.99 32.72
C GLU A 27 0.15 -8.11 32.58
N ARG A 28 -0.48 -7.01 32.19
CA ARG A 28 -1.90 -6.98 31.87
C ARG A 28 -2.06 -7.72 30.55
N GLU A 29 -1.94 -9.05 30.58
CA GLU A 29 -2.66 -9.88 29.62
C GLU A 29 -4.12 -9.49 29.78
N THR A 30 -4.65 -8.84 28.76
CA THR A 30 -6.09 -8.64 28.61
C THR A 30 -6.71 -10.03 28.54
N SER A 31 -7.10 -10.58 29.70
CA SER A 31 -7.84 -11.83 29.77
C SER A 31 -9.23 -11.57 29.19
N ILE A 32 -9.36 -11.91 27.91
CA ILE A 32 -10.62 -11.90 27.19
C ILE A 32 -11.50 -12.98 27.81
N SER A 33 -12.80 -12.68 28.00
CA SER A 33 -13.72 -13.67 28.56
C SER A 33 -13.86 -14.88 27.63
N GLU A 34 -14.21 -16.06 28.19
CA GLU A 34 -14.41 -17.27 27.37
C GLU A 34 -15.49 -17.10 26.29
N GLU A 35 -16.51 -16.27 26.56
CA GLU A 35 -17.56 -15.96 25.60
C GLU A 35 -17.04 -15.10 24.44
N GLU A 36 -16.29 -14.04 24.74
CA GLU A 36 -15.65 -13.19 23.73
C GLU A 36 -14.61 -13.97 22.91
N ASP A 37 -13.89 -14.89 23.54
CA ASP A 37 -12.97 -15.80 22.88
C ASP A 37 -13.70 -16.69 21.86
N ALA A 38 -14.77 -17.36 22.29
CA ALA A 38 -15.58 -18.20 21.43
C ALA A 38 -16.20 -17.43 20.25
N GLU A 39 -16.60 -16.17 20.47
CA GLU A 39 -17.11 -15.29 19.42
C GLU A 39 -16.00 -14.89 18.42
N LEU A 40 -14.81 -14.53 18.89
CA LEU A 40 -13.66 -14.26 18.02
C LEU A 40 -13.31 -15.48 17.17
N GLU A 41 -13.32 -16.68 17.74
CA GLU A 41 -13.08 -17.93 17.02
C GLU A 41 -14.14 -18.21 15.93
N ARG A 42 -15.40 -17.87 16.18
CA ARG A 42 -16.46 -17.95 15.15
C ARG A 42 -16.21 -16.96 14.02
N GLN A 43 -15.84 -15.72 14.34
CA GLN A 43 -15.52 -14.70 13.34
C GLN A 43 -14.32 -15.10 12.47
N LEU A 44 -13.26 -15.64 13.08
CA LEU A 44 -12.07 -16.12 12.36
C LEU A 44 -12.39 -17.24 11.36
N LYS A 45 -13.33 -18.14 11.70
CA LYS A 45 -13.76 -19.22 10.79
C LYS A 45 -14.52 -18.70 9.57
N ILE A 46 -15.16 -17.53 9.66
CA ILE A 46 -15.88 -16.89 8.55
C ILE A 46 -14.89 -16.13 7.65
N ILE A 47 -13.96 -15.40 8.28
CA ILE A 47 -12.97 -14.55 7.60
C ILE A 47 -11.93 -15.41 6.87
N ASN A 48 -11.30 -16.35 7.59
CA ASN A 48 -10.24 -17.17 7.03
C ASN A 48 -10.84 -18.30 6.18
N LYS A 49 -10.50 -18.30 4.89
CA LYS A 49 -11.02 -19.25 3.91
C LYS A 49 -10.28 -20.58 3.97
N PRO A 50 -10.87 -21.67 3.43
CA PRO A 50 -10.20 -22.97 3.35
C PRO A 50 -8.84 -22.86 2.66
N VAL A 51 -7.81 -23.35 3.34
CA VAL A 51 -6.42 -23.15 2.94
C VAL A 51 -5.92 -24.33 2.10
N ILE A 52 -5.33 -24.04 0.95
CA ILE A 52 -4.66 -25.03 0.08
C ILE A 52 -3.20 -25.20 0.50
N LYS A 53 -2.50 -24.09 0.74
CA LYS A 53 -1.09 -24.04 1.12
C LYS A 53 -0.87 -22.84 2.05
N VAL A 54 -0.01 -23.01 3.04
CA VAL A 54 0.40 -21.91 3.93
C VAL A 54 1.79 -21.43 3.51
N ILE A 55 1.96 -20.12 3.39
CA ILE A 55 3.25 -19.45 3.20
C ILE A 55 3.54 -18.64 4.45
N LYS A 56 4.67 -18.90 5.10
CA LYS A 56 5.18 -18.10 6.22
C LYS A 56 6.34 -17.27 5.73
N THR A 57 6.31 -15.98 6.02
CA THR A 57 7.44 -15.07 5.73
C THR A 57 8.43 -15.08 6.90
N HIS A 58 9.67 -14.65 6.68
CA HIS A 58 10.66 -14.46 7.76
C HIS A 58 10.26 -13.39 8.77
N TYR A 59 9.34 -12.51 8.38
CA TYR A 59 8.68 -11.51 9.22
C TYR A 59 7.58 -12.08 10.13
N GLY A 60 7.26 -13.36 9.99
CA GLY A 60 6.23 -14.04 10.77
C GLY A 60 4.82 -13.79 10.25
N ASP A 61 4.61 -13.13 9.09
CA ASP A 61 3.30 -13.08 8.44
C ASP A 61 2.93 -14.45 7.88
N ILE A 62 1.63 -14.74 7.87
CA ILE A 62 1.07 -15.97 7.31
C ILE A 62 0.16 -15.59 6.15
N TYR A 63 0.43 -16.13 4.97
CA TYR A 63 -0.43 -16.05 3.80
C TYR A 63 -1.01 -17.41 3.50
N ASP A 64 -2.33 -17.47 3.42
CA ASP A 64 -3.07 -18.66 3.02
C ASP A 64 -3.31 -18.60 1.52
N CYS A 65 -2.84 -19.60 0.80
CA CYS A 65 -3.24 -19.82 -0.57
C CYS A 65 -4.68 -20.33 -0.56
N VAL A 66 -5.60 -19.47 -0.99
CA VAL A 66 -7.03 -19.76 -1.05
C VAL A 66 -7.39 -20.04 -2.50
N ASP A 67 -8.28 -21.01 -2.72
CA ASP A 67 -8.88 -21.25 -4.04
C ASP A 67 -9.40 -19.92 -4.61
N ILE A 68 -9.03 -19.63 -5.84
CA ILE A 68 -9.27 -18.31 -6.39
C ILE A 68 -10.75 -17.94 -6.45
N TYR A 69 -11.66 -18.91 -6.57
CA TYR A 69 -13.11 -18.69 -6.59
C TYR A 69 -13.74 -18.68 -5.19
N LYS A 70 -12.94 -18.93 -4.14
CA LYS A 70 -13.37 -18.94 -2.73
C LYS A 70 -12.71 -17.83 -1.90
N GLN A 71 -11.99 -16.92 -2.55
CA GLN A 71 -11.36 -15.78 -1.90
C GLN A 71 -12.40 -14.84 -1.26
N PRO A 72 -12.02 -14.03 -0.25
CA PRO A 72 -12.95 -13.15 0.49
C PRO A 72 -13.77 -12.19 -0.39
N ALA A 73 -13.26 -11.83 -1.57
CA ALA A 73 -13.95 -10.97 -2.53
C ALA A 73 -15.42 -11.37 -2.76
N PHE A 74 -15.69 -12.68 -2.85
CA PHE A 74 -16.99 -13.22 -3.25
C PHE A 74 -18.01 -13.37 -2.12
N ASP A 75 -17.63 -13.04 -0.88
CA ASP A 75 -18.61 -12.89 0.19
C ASP A 75 -19.43 -11.59 0.01
N HIS A 76 -18.97 -10.67 -0.86
CA HIS A 76 -19.68 -9.44 -1.16
C HIS A 76 -21.00 -9.78 -1.88
N PRO A 77 -22.16 -9.28 -1.42
CA PRO A 77 -23.46 -9.61 -2.02
C PRO A 77 -23.53 -9.36 -3.54
N LEU A 78 -22.90 -8.28 -4.01
CA LEU A 78 -22.86 -7.91 -5.43
C LEU A 78 -21.93 -8.81 -6.28
N LEU A 79 -21.06 -9.59 -5.65
CA LEU A 79 -20.03 -10.38 -6.35
C LEU A 79 -20.26 -11.89 -6.32
N LYS A 80 -21.37 -12.37 -5.74
CA LYS A 80 -21.66 -13.82 -5.61
C LYS A 80 -21.58 -14.61 -6.92
N ASN A 81 -21.95 -13.97 -8.04
CA ASN A 81 -21.93 -14.57 -9.38
C ASN A 81 -20.91 -13.90 -10.31
N HIS A 82 -19.97 -13.15 -9.75
CA HIS A 82 -18.97 -12.43 -10.52
C HIS A 82 -18.04 -13.41 -11.25
N LYS A 83 -17.82 -13.18 -12.54
CA LYS A 83 -16.89 -13.99 -13.33
C LYS A 83 -15.53 -13.32 -13.31
N ILE A 84 -14.52 -14.05 -12.85
CA ILE A 84 -13.15 -13.56 -12.84
C ILE A 84 -12.71 -13.29 -14.27
N GLN A 85 -12.15 -12.09 -14.48
CA GLN A 85 -11.64 -11.68 -15.78
C GLN A 85 -10.39 -12.50 -16.14
N VAL A 86 -10.53 -13.30 -17.21
CA VAL A 86 -9.50 -14.17 -17.74
C VAL A 86 -9.20 -13.74 -19.17
N TYR A 87 -7.92 -13.68 -19.53
CA TYR A 87 -7.51 -13.49 -20.92
C TYR A 87 -6.93 -14.78 -21.48
N PHE A 88 -7.54 -15.27 -22.55
CA PHE A 88 -6.96 -16.33 -23.37
C PHE A 88 -6.17 -15.71 -24.52
N PRO A 89 -4.85 -15.90 -24.60
CA PRO A 89 -4.11 -15.47 -25.78
C PRO A 89 -4.57 -16.24 -27.02
N PHE A 90 -5.30 -15.54 -27.91
CA PHE A 90 -5.86 -16.06 -29.16
C PHE A 90 -4.81 -16.73 -30.08
N GLN A 91 -3.54 -16.38 -29.92
CA GLN A 91 -2.44 -16.96 -30.69
C GLN A 91 -2.23 -18.47 -30.42
N PHE A 92 -2.78 -19.00 -29.32
CA PHE A 92 -2.67 -20.41 -28.96
C PHE A 92 -3.82 -21.30 -29.49
N PHE A 93 -4.96 -20.72 -29.88
CA PHE A 93 -6.05 -21.49 -30.50
C PHE A 93 -5.62 -22.09 -31.84
N TYR A 94 -4.82 -21.37 -32.62
CA TYR A 94 -4.26 -21.89 -33.87
C TYR A 94 -3.23 -23.00 -33.62
N PHE A 95 -2.42 -22.89 -32.55
CA PHE A 95 -1.40 -23.89 -32.23
C PHE A 95 -2.00 -25.20 -31.68
N THR A 96 -3.04 -25.13 -30.86
CA THR A 96 -3.74 -26.33 -30.35
C THR A 96 -4.54 -27.04 -31.44
N ILE A 97 -5.21 -26.29 -32.32
CA ILE A 97 -5.89 -26.86 -33.49
C ILE A 97 -4.87 -27.47 -34.47
N TYR A 98 -3.74 -26.79 -34.72
CA TYR A 98 -2.67 -27.30 -35.60
C TYR A 98 -2.02 -28.59 -35.06
N ILE A 99 -1.71 -28.65 -33.76
CA ILE A 99 -1.15 -29.86 -33.12
C ILE A 99 -2.19 -30.99 -33.06
N TYR A 100 -3.46 -30.68 -32.79
CA TYR A 100 -4.57 -31.65 -32.80
C TYR A 100 -4.78 -32.29 -34.18
N ILE A 101 -4.56 -31.53 -35.27
CA ILE A 101 -4.66 -32.04 -36.64
C ILE A 101 -3.44 -32.88 -37.05
N GLN A 102 -2.25 -32.64 -36.47
CA GLN A 102 -1.00 -33.29 -36.90
C GLN A 102 -0.56 -34.49 -36.07
N HIS A 103 -0.88 -34.57 -34.77
CA HIS A 103 -0.43 -35.68 -33.92
C HIS A 103 -1.52 -36.13 -32.94
N SER A 104 -2.13 -37.27 -33.25
CA SER A 104 -3.08 -37.97 -32.39
C SER A 104 -2.38 -38.58 -31.16
N TRP A 105 -2.09 -37.75 -30.14
CA TRP A 105 -1.56 -38.22 -28.85
C TRP A 105 -2.14 -37.42 -27.68
N SER A 106 -2.69 -38.19 -26.72
CA SER A 106 -3.06 -37.91 -25.31
C SER A 106 -3.18 -36.46 -24.81
N LEU A 107 -4.35 -36.17 -24.24
CA LEU A 107 -4.80 -34.92 -23.57
C LEU A 107 -3.98 -34.47 -22.33
N HIS A 108 -2.78 -35.00 -22.08
CA HIS A 108 -2.07 -34.87 -20.79
C HIS A 108 -0.93 -33.85 -20.71
N LEU A 109 -0.65 -33.09 -21.76
CA LEU A 109 0.19 -31.91 -21.63
C LEU A 109 -0.51 -30.74 -22.29
N LEU A 110 -1.10 -29.87 -21.46
CA LEU A 110 -1.33 -28.44 -21.68
C LEU A 110 -2.21 -27.91 -20.53
N ILE A 111 -1.71 -27.95 -19.30
CA ILE A 111 -2.19 -27.01 -18.27
C ILE A 111 -1.65 -25.65 -18.69
N PHE A 112 -2.33 -25.02 -19.65
CA PHE A 112 -2.06 -23.63 -20.00
C PHE A 112 -2.31 -22.78 -18.76
N VAL A 113 -1.34 -21.94 -18.40
CA VAL A 113 -1.50 -20.96 -17.33
C VAL A 113 -2.60 -19.99 -17.77
N ILE A 114 -3.81 -20.19 -17.27
CA ILE A 114 -4.91 -19.24 -17.41
C ILE A 114 -4.45 -17.93 -16.75
N GLN A 115 -4.11 -16.92 -17.57
CA GLN A 115 -3.66 -15.64 -17.06
C GLN A 115 -4.86 -14.71 -16.85
N MET A 116 -5.06 -14.27 -15.62
CA MET A 116 -6.01 -13.23 -15.31
C MET A 116 -5.34 -11.89 -15.56
N ARG A 117 -5.87 -11.13 -16.52
CA ARG A 117 -5.33 -9.83 -16.87
C ARG A 117 -6.40 -8.92 -17.46
N PRO A 118 -6.14 -7.60 -17.46
CA PRO A 118 -6.90 -6.59 -18.19
C PRO A 118 -7.18 -7.02 -19.64
N THR A 119 -8.35 -6.67 -20.18
CA THR A 119 -8.65 -6.91 -21.60
C THR A 119 -7.97 -5.89 -22.51
N SER A 120 -7.66 -4.72 -21.96
CA SER A 120 -6.97 -3.63 -22.61
C SER A 120 -5.99 -2.94 -21.65
N PHE A 121 -4.90 -2.43 -22.22
CA PHE A 121 -3.91 -1.63 -21.52
C PHE A 121 -3.94 -0.20 -22.03
N PRO A 122 -3.70 0.80 -21.16
CA PRO A 122 -3.47 2.17 -21.60
C PRO A 122 -2.32 2.24 -22.61
N LYS A 123 -2.52 3.00 -23.70
CA LYS A 123 -1.47 3.28 -24.68
C LYS A 123 -0.33 4.05 -24.02
N GLY A 124 0.91 3.63 -24.29
CA GLY A 124 2.13 4.21 -23.71
C GLY A 124 2.54 3.62 -22.35
N LEU A 125 1.79 2.65 -21.80
CA LEU A 125 2.06 2.09 -20.47
C LEU A 125 3.41 1.36 -20.42
N PHE A 126 3.65 0.49 -21.39
CA PHE A 126 4.85 -0.34 -21.45
C PHE A 126 6.06 0.38 -22.04
N ASP A 127 5.85 1.39 -22.90
CA ASP A 127 6.94 2.21 -23.44
C ASP A 127 7.66 2.96 -22.32
N LYS A 128 6.90 3.52 -21.37
CA LYS A 128 7.46 4.22 -20.21
C LYS A 128 7.97 3.25 -19.14
N ALA A 129 7.27 2.15 -18.86
CA ALA A 129 7.76 1.11 -17.94
C ALA A 129 9.13 0.55 -18.37
N SER A 130 9.32 0.25 -19.67
CA SER A 130 10.58 -0.27 -20.19
C SER A 130 11.78 0.69 -20.06
N SER A 131 11.56 2.00 -20.19
CA SER A 131 12.61 3.01 -19.93
C SER A 131 12.97 3.14 -18.44
N LEU A 132 12.10 2.66 -17.56
CA LEU A 132 12.14 2.78 -16.11
C LEU A 132 12.69 1.54 -15.40
N ASP A 133 12.44 0.34 -15.96
CA ASP A 133 12.90 -0.96 -15.46
C ASP A 133 14.42 -1.07 -15.37
N GLU A 134 15.15 -0.35 -16.23
CA GLU A 134 16.62 -0.28 -16.18
C GLU A 134 17.14 0.61 -15.05
N ALA A 135 16.26 1.37 -14.40
CA ALA A 135 16.60 2.42 -13.45
C ALA A 135 15.98 2.23 -12.05
N SER A 136 15.19 1.20 -11.81
CA SER A 136 14.86 0.74 -10.45
C SER A 136 15.83 -0.37 -10.03
N ASN A 137 16.41 -0.26 -8.84
CA ASN A 137 17.24 -1.35 -8.28
C ASN A 137 16.41 -2.51 -7.70
N VAL A 138 15.08 -2.36 -7.62
CA VAL A 138 14.16 -3.40 -7.17
C VAL A 138 13.19 -3.68 -8.30
N LYS A 139 13.34 -4.84 -8.92
CA LYS A 139 12.35 -5.28 -9.90
C LYS A 139 11.05 -5.56 -9.17
N SER A 140 9.92 -5.13 -9.73
CA SER A 140 8.59 -5.50 -9.22
C SER A 140 8.40 -7.03 -9.05
N SER A 141 9.16 -7.85 -9.80
CA SER A 141 9.25 -9.31 -9.68
C SER A 141 9.95 -9.80 -8.40
N GLU A 142 10.72 -8.94 -7.74
CA GLU A 142 11.26 -9.16 -6.39
C GLU A 142 10.26 -8.72 -5.30
N ILE A 143 9.24 -7.93 -5.66
CA ILE A 143 8.15 -7.51 -4.77
C ILE A 143 7.07 -8.60 -4.75
N GLY A 144 7.31 -9.61 -3.94
CA GLY A 144 6.38 -10.72 -3.80
C GLY A 144 6.80 -11.72 -2.74
N LEU A 145 5.93 -12.71 -2.51
CA LEU A 145 6.24 -13.83 -1.66
C LEU A 145 7.31 -14.70 -2.34
N LYS A 146 8.40 -14.99 -1.62
CA LYS A 146 9.47 -15.92 -2.07
C LYS A 146 8.93 -17.26 -2.56
N ASN A 147 7.81 -17.70 -1.99
CA ASN A 147 7.09 -18.89 -2.41
C ASN A 147 5.72 -18.49 -2.96
N ARG A 148 5.48 -18.70 -4.26
CA ARG A 148 4.17 -18.47 -4.87
C ARG A 148 3.13 -19.51 -4.44
N CYS A 149 1.86 -19.13 -4.54
CA CYS A 149 0.72 -20.02 -4.45
C CYS A 149 0.60 -20.91 -5.68
N PRO A 150 0.08 -22.15 -5.54
CA PRO A 150 -0.12 -23.04 -6.67
C PRO A 150 -1.14 -22.45 -7.66
N PRO A 151 -1.07 -22.81 -8.96
CA PRO A 151 -2.04 -22.38 -9.96
C PRO A 151 -3.49 -22.62 -9.52
N GLY A 152 -4.38 -21.66 -9.76
CA GLY A 152 -5.77 -21.70 -9.29
C GLY A 152 -5.98 -21.22 -7.85
N SER A 153 -4.95 -20.69 -7.19
CA SER A 153 -5.05 -20.12 -5.84
C SER A 153 -4.31 -18.78 -5.72
N VAL A 154 -4.73 -17.96 -4.76
CA VAL A 154 -4.16 -16.63 -4.48
C VAL A 154 -3.78 -16.48 -3.01
N PRO A 155 -2.67 -15.78 -2.69
CA PRO A 155 -2.23 -15.58 -1.31
C PRO A 155 -3.07 -14.52 -0.61
N ILE A 156 -3.82 -14.90 0.42
CA ILE A 156 -4.57 -13.99 1.29
C ILE A 156 -3.88 -13.93 2.65
N ARG A 157 -3.59 -12.73 3.16
CA ARG A 157 -3.00 -12.60 4.51
C ARG A 157 -3.99 -13.15 5.54
N ARG A 158 -3.54 -14.10 6.35
CA ARG A 158 -4.36 -14.69 7.41
C ARG A 158 -4.67 -13.64 8.47
N THR A 159 -5.95 -13.55 8.83
CA THR A 159 -6.39 -12.74 9.97
C THR A 159 -6.22 -13.56 11.24
N ARG A 160 -5.54 -13.00 12.25
CA ARG A 160 -5.36 -13.65 13.55
C ARG A 160 -6.32 -13.10 14.59
N LYS A 161 -6.48 -13.82 15.69
CA LYS A 161 -7.28 -13.39 16.83
C LYS A 161 -6.77 -12.05 17.38
N GLU A 162 -5.46 -11.89 17.49
CA GLU A 162 -4.84 -10.65 17.97
C GLU A 162 -5.13 -9.47 17.03
N ASP A 163 -5.25 -9.73 15.72
CA ASP A 163 -5.65 -8.70 14.75
C ASP A 163 -7.06 -8.19 15.05
N LEU A 164 -8.02 -9.09 15.32
CA LEU A 164 -9.38 -8.72 15.66
C LEU A 164 -9.47 -8.00 17.02
N ILE A 165 -8.67 -8.44 17.99
CA ILE A 165 -8.62 -7.80 19.32
C ILE A 165 -8.10 -6.38 19.22
N ARG A 166 -6.98 -6.16 18.52
CA ARG A 166 -6.46 -4.80 18.29
C ARG A 166 -7.47 -3.94 17.55
N VAL A 167 -8.17 -4.51 16.57
CA VAL A 167 -9.22 -3.79 15.83
C VAL A 167 -10.42 -3.41 16.71
N LYS A 168 -10.80 -4.25 17.67
CA LYS A 168 -11.87 -3.93 18.63
C LYS A 168 -11.43 -2.92 19.69
N GLN A 169 -10.17 -2.93 20.08
CA GLN A 169 -9.64 -2.12 21.19
C GLN A 169 -9.16 -0.74 20.76
N SER A 170 -8.81 -0.55 19.50
CA SER A 170 -8.53 0.78 18.99
C SER A 170 -9.85 1.53 18.75
N PRO A 171 -9.88 2.86 18.97
CA PRO A 171 -10.99 3.68 18.52
C PRO A 171 -11.30 3.37 17.06
N SER A 172 -12.54 3.58 16.64
CA SER A 172 -13.09 3.32 15.29
C SER A 172 -12.32 3.91 14.09
N ASP A 173 -11.13 4.48 14.31
CA ASP A 173 -10.29 5.26 13.41
C ASP A 173 -9.30 4.38 12.62
N PHE A 174 -9.67 3.12 12.33
CA PHE A 174 -8.89 2.28 11.42
C PHE A 174 -8.87 2.82 10.01
N GLN A 175 -9.89 3.56 9.62
CA GLN A 175 -10.13 4.04 8.26
C GLN A 175 -9.23 5.23 7.93
N PRO A 176 -8.79 5.40 6.67
CA PRO A 176 -8.35 6.71 6.20
C PRO A 176 -9.44 7.69 6.55
N LEU A 177 -9.03 8.80 7.15
CA LEU A 177 -9.97 9.72 7.74
C LEU A 177 -10.36 10.79 6.73
N THR A 178 -11.54 11.36 6.90
CA THR A 178 -11.95 12.56 6.17
C THR A 178 -10.99 13.70 6.48
N ASP A 179 -10.81 14.63 5.53
CA ASP A 179 -9.94 15.80 5.70
C ASP A 179 -10.25 16.66 6.97
N SER A 180 -11.43 16.53 7.56
CA SER A 180 -11.86 17.24 8.78
C SER A 180 -11.65 16.47 10.08
N ALA A 181 -11.12 15.25 10.01
CA ALA A 181 -11.02 14.39 11.19
C ALA A 181 -9.92 14.91 12.15
N PRO A 182 -10.22 15.02 13.45
CA PRO A 182 -9.22 15.45 14.43
C PRO A 182 -8.00 14.52 14.45
N GLY A 183 -6.79 15.08 14.44
CA GLY A 183 -5.52 14.35 14.44
C GLY A 183 -5.13 13.71 13.12
N HIS A 184 -5.94 13.86 12.07
CA HIS A 184 -5.58 13.53 10.70
C HIS A 184 -4.87 14.72 10.06
N HIS A 185 -3.70 14.46 9.47
CA HIS A 185 -2.96 15.47 8.70
C HIS A 185 -2.57 14.93 7.33
N PHE A 186 -2.56 15.79 6.32
CA PHE A 186 -2.32 15.39 4.94
C PHE A 186 -1.64 16.46 4.09
N VAL A 187 -0.92 15.98 3.09
CA VAL A 187 -0.41 16.79 1.99
C VAL A 187 -0.84 16.16 0.68
N LYS A 188 -1.46 16.92 -0.21
CA LYS A 188 -2.05 16.41 -1.45
C LYS A 188 -1.77 17.35 -2.62
N ASN A 189 -1.18 16.82 -3.69
CA ASN A 189 -1.22 17.42 -5.02
C ASN A 189 -2.33 16.73 -5.82
N TYR A 190 -3.19 17.49 -6.49
CA TYR A 190 -4.33 16.90 -7.19
C TYR A 190 -4.69 17.57 -8.51
N VAL A 191 -5.25 16.78 -9.42
CA VAL A 191 -5.93 17.25 -10.62
C VAL A 191 -7.42 16.97 -10.53
N ASN A 192 -8.21 17.82 -11.19
CA ASN A 192 -9.66 17.70 -11.26
C ASN A 192 -10.20 18.26 -12.60
N ASN A 193 -11.53 18.15 -12.79
CA ASN A 193 -12.29 18.67 -13.94
C ASN A 193 -12.18 17.86 -15.24
N VAL A 194 -11.73 16.61 -15.17
CA VAL A 194 -11.69 15.71 -16.33
C VAL A 194 -12.21 14.34 -15.88
N HIS A 195 -12.81 13.58 -16.81
CA HIS A 195 -13.15 12.18 -16.61
C HIS A 195 -11.90 11.30 -16.77
N TYR A 196 -11.24 11.00 -15.67
CA TYR A 196 -10.06 10.14 -15.62
C TYR A 196 -10.46 8.67 -15.58
N HIS A 197 -9.69 7.82 -16.24
CA HIS A 197 -9.84 6.37 -16.19
C HIS A 197 -8.63 5.70 -15.51
N GLY A 198 -7.84 6.47 -14.77
CA GLY A 198 -6.68 5.93 -14.07
C GLY A 198 -5.60 6.94 -13.78
N ALA A 199 -4.59 6.48 -13.07
CA ALA A 199 -3.41 7.24 -12.67
C ALA A 199 -2.22 6.32 -12.42
N GLY A 200 -1.02 6.89 -12.54
CA GLY A 200 0.24 6.23 -12.26
C GLY A 200 1.23 7.16 -11.57
N ALA A 201 2.07 6.61 -10.70
CA ALA A 201 3.24 7.31 -10.16
C ALA A 201 4.20 6.35 -9.46
N TRP A 202 5.48 6.73 -9.44
CA TRP A 202 6.49 6.16 -8.56
C TRP A 202 6.37 6.78 -7.19
N ILE A 203 6.41 5.95 -6.16
CA ILE A 203 6.36 6.39 -4.77
C ILE A 203 7.61 5.91 -4.05
N ALA A 204 8.33 6.83 -3.40
CA ALA A 204 9.45 6.48 -2.55
C ALA A 204 8.96 5.77 -1.27
N VAL A 205 9.54 4.60 -0.95
CA VAL A 205 9.12 3.75 0.16
C VAL A 205 10.01 3.95 1.39
N TYR A 206 9.39 4.39 2.49
CA TYR A 206 10.03 4.66 3.78
C TYR A 206 9.38 3.85 4.89
N ASN A 207 10.09 3.70 6.02
CA ASN A 207 9.53 3.12 7.23
C ASN A 207 9.51 4.15 8.38
N PRO A 208 8.60 5.14 8.34
CA PRO A 208 8.45 6.11 9.42
C PRO A 208 8.09 5.42 10.75
N THR A 209 8.63 5.93 11.85
CA THR A 209 8.33 5.41 13.19
C THR A 209 6.93 5.85 13.61
N VAL A 210 6.04 4.89 13.87
CA VAL A 210 4.69 5.14 14.38
C VAL A 210 4.48 4.49 15.74
N SER A 211 3.67 5.11 16.59
CA SER A 211 3.24 4.52 17.87
C SER A 211 1.96 3.70 17.70
N ASN A 212 1.51 3.04 18.77
CA ASN A 212 0.25 2.32 18.74
C ASN A 212 -0.93 3.27 18.49
N GLY A 213 -1.88 2.88 17.64
CA GLY A 213 -3.00 3.76 17.24
C GLY A 213 -2.65 4.81 16.19
N GLN A 214 -1.39 4.92 15.78
CA GLN A 214 -0.96 5.87 14.74
C GLN A 214 -0.78 5.19 13.38
N PHE A 215 -0.87 5.99 12.32
CA PHE A 215 -0.46 5.56 10.98
C PHE A 215 0.24 6.65 10.18
N SER A 216 1.04 6.22 9.21
CA SER A 216 1.67 7.08 8.20
C SER A 216 1.62 6.41 6.84
N ASN A 217 1.02 7.09 5.86
CA ASN A 217 0.74 6.59 4.53
C ASN A 217 1.38 7.50 3.47
N ALA A 218 1.96 6.92 2.43
CA ALA A 218 2.08 7.60 1.14
C ALA A 218 1.16 6.92 0.13
N VAL A 219 0.33 7.72 -0.53
CA VAL A 219 -0.88 7.21 -1.16
C VAL A 219 -1.28 8.06 -2.35
N MET A 220 -1.84 7.35 -3.34
CA MET A 220 -2.55 7.92 -4.47
C MET A 220 -4.04 7.68 -4.26
N TRP A 221 -4.89 8.66 -4.56
CA TRP A 221 -6.35 8.56 -4.51
C TRP A 221 -6.95 8.68 -5.92
N ILE A 222 -7.91 7.82 -6.21
CA ILE A 222 -8.80 7.91 -7.38
C ILE A 222 -10.21 8.07 -6.83
N GLU A 223 -10.83 9.20 -7.14
CA GLU A 223 -12.04 9.63 -6.44
C GLU A 223 -13.11 10.20 -7.38
N ASN A 224 -14.36 9.93 -7.04
CA ASN A 224 -15.53 10.55 -7.66
C ASN A 224 -16.69 10.62 -6.65
N GLY A 225 -17.61 11.57 -6.86
CA GLY A 225 -18.73 11.81 -5.96
C GLY A 225 -18.51 12.98 -5.00
N GLU A 226 -19.60 13.37 -4.34
CA GLU A 226 -19.63 14.40 -3.29
C GLU A 226 -19.21 13.81 -1.94
N GLU A 227 -18.89 14.65 -0.95
CA GLU A 227 -18.31 14.24 0.34
C GLU A 227 -18.98 13.01 0.99
N ASN A 228 -20.31 13.05 1.15
CA ASN A 228 -21.06 11.94 1.78
C ASN A 228 -21.29 10.73 0.87
N ASN A 229 -21.07 10.86 -0.44
CA ASN A 229 -21.23 9.78 -1.41
C ASN A 229 -19.90 9.45 -2.10
N LEU A 230 -18.79 9.88 -1.50
CA LEU A 230 -17.48 9.82 -2.12
C LEU A 230 -17.09 8.36 -2.31
N ASN A 231 -16.89 8.02 -3.58
CA ASN A 231 -16.25 6.78 -3.98
C ASN A 231 -14.74 7.04 -4.04
N SER A 232 -13.95 6.26 -3.31
CA SER A 232 -12.50 6.41 -3.27
C SER A 232 -11.82 5.05 -3.40
N ILE A 233 -10.79 4.98 -4.25
CA ILE A 233 -9.82 3.88 -4.31
C ILE A 233 -8.44 4.45 -4.04
N GLN A 234 -7.81 3.94 -2.98
CA GLN A 234 -6.52 4.37 -2.47
C GLN A 234 -5.51 3.24 -2.56
N VAL A 235 -4.30 3.55 -3.02
CA VAL A 235 -3.18 2.59 -3.00
C VAL A 235 -1.87 3.32 -2.77
N GLY A 236 -0.99 2.67 -2.02
CA GLY A 236 0.39 3.04 -1.85
C GLY A 236 1.02 2.15 -0.79
N TRP A 237 1.75 2.75 0.14
CA TRP A 237 2.31 2.05 1.29
C TRP A 237 1.85 2.68 2.62
N THR A 238 1.74 1.83 3.65
CA THR A 238 1.33 2.23 5.00
C THR A 238 2.29 1.68 6.05
N VAL A 239 2.51 2.44 7.11
CA VAL A 239 2.94 1.91 8.41
C VAL A 239 1.79 2.16 9.38
N ASN A 240 1.11 1.08 9.79
CA ASN A 240 -0.09 1.16 10.63
C ASN A 240 -0.06 0.07 11.71
N HIS A 241 0.35 0.47 12.91
CA HIS A 241 0.51 -0.44 14.04
C HIS A 241 -0.82 -1.02 14.51
N ALA A 242 -1.87 -0.20 14.54
CA ALA A 242 -3.21 -0.65 14.94
C ALA A 242 -3.69 -1.79 14.02
N LEU A 243 -3.51 -1.61 12.71
CA LEU A 243 -3.96 -2.57 11.70
C LEU A 243 -3.11 -3.85 11.72
N HIS A 244 -1.79 -3.74 11.68
CA HIS A 244 -0.90 -4.89 11.45
C HIS A 244 -0.25 -5.47 12.70
N GLY A 245 -0.22 -4.73 13.82
CA GLY A 245 0.46 -5.12 15.05
C GLY A 245 1.98 -5.01 14.96
N ASP A 246 2.50 -4.27 13.98
CA ASP A 246 3.91 -4.00 13.78
C ASP A 246 4.12 -2.66 13.07
N ASN A 247 5.37 -2.19 13.07
CA ASN A 247 5.80 -0.95 12.44
C ASN A 247 6.57 -1.25 11.15
N ARG A 248 6.01 -2.10 10.29
CA ARG A 248 6.60 -2.41 8.98
C ARG A 248 5.82 -1.73 7.88
N THR A 249 6.54 -1.20 6.91
CA THR A 249 5.96 -0.65 5.69
C THR A 249 5.37 -1.76 4.85
N ARG A 250 4.08 -1.63 4.54
CA ARG A 250 3.32 -2.63 3.79
C ARG A 250 2.66 -2.01 2.57
N LEU A 251 2.58 -2.79 1.50
CA LEU A 251 1.68 -2.53 0.38
C LEU A 251 0.26 -2.50 0.94
N PHE A 252 -0.47 -1.41 0.71
CA PHE A 252 -1.86 -1.34 1.15
C PHE A 252 -2.78 -0.76 0.10
N THR A 253 -4.04 -1.12 0.24
CA THR A 253 -5.14 -0.46 -0.46
C THR A 253 -6.24 -0.12 0.52
N TYR A 254 -7.01 0.91 0.21
CA TYR A 254 -8.28 1.17 0.85
C TYR A 254 -9.32 1.54 -0.20
N TRP A 255 -10.58 1.14 -0.02
CA TRP A 255 -11.67 1.63 -0.86
C TRP A 255 -12.97 1.83 -0.07
N THR A 256 -13.77 2.81 -0.48
CA THR A 256 -15.08 3.16 0.10
C THR A 256 -16.02 3.67 -1.01
N VAL A 257 -17.33 3.63 -0.75
CA VAL A 257 -18.38 4.10 -1.67
C VAL A 257 -19.33 5.11 -1.03
N ASP A 258 -19.10 5.46 0.24
CA ASP A 258 -19.99 6.34 1.03
C ASP A 258 -19.22 7.38 1.85
N GLY A 259 -18.03 7.78 1.38
CA GLY A 259 -17.24 8.80 2.03
C GLY A 259 -16.82 8.43 3.45
N TYR A 260 -16.34 7.19 3.65
CA TYR A 260 -15.80 6.71 4.93
C TYR A 260 -16.84 6.62 6.06
N GLN A 261 -18.14 6.62 5.74
CA GLN A 261 -19.20 6.59 6.76
C GLN A 261 -19.44 5.19 7.32
N LYS A 262 -19.86 4.25 6.46
CA LYS A 262 -20.18 2.87 6.83
C LYS A 262 -19.42 1.85 6.00
N THR A 263 -19.09 2.21 4.76
CA THR A 263 -18.30 1.36 3.86
C THR A 263 -16.84 1.78 3.91
N GLY A 264 -15.97 0.82 3.62
CA GLY A 264 -14.55 1.01 3.79
C GLY A 264 -13.85 -0.33 3.90
N CYS A 265 -12.74 -0.49 3.20
CA CYS A 265 -12.04 -1.76 3.25
C CYS A 265 -10.54 -1.65 3.04
N PHE A 266 -9.78 -2.06 4.06
CA PHE A 266 -8.35 -2.30 3.90
C PHE A 266 -8.07 -3.64 3.26
N ASP A 267 -7.21 -3.62 2.26
CA ASP A 267 -6.67 -4.81 1.61
C ASP A 267 -7.77 -5.81 1.25
N THR A 268 -7.64 -7.04 1.73
CA THR A 268 -8.63 -8.13 1.59
C THR A 268 -9.32 -8.48 2.90
N ARG A 269 -9.32 -7.57 3.89
CA ARG A 269 -9.96 -7.82 5.21
C ARG A 269 -11.48 -7.84 5.12
N CYS A 270 -12.02 -7.32 4.04
CA CYS A 270 -13.44 -7.31 3.72
C CYS A 270 -13.64 -7.67 2.25
N PRO A 271 -14.87 -8.05 1.88
CA PRO A 271 -15.18 -8.50 0.53
C PRO A 271 -15.18 -7.34 -0.47
N GLY A 272 -14.62 -7.52 -1.66
CA GLY A 272 -14.75 -6.60 -2.80
C GLY A 272 -13.56 -6.61 -3.75
N PHE A 273 -12.34 -6.67 -3.22
CA PHE A 273 -11.13 -6.75 -4.05
C PHE A 273 -10.90 -8.17 -4.56
N VAL A 274 -10.88 -8.36 -5.88
CA VAL A 274 -10.58 -9.64 -6.51
C VAL A 274 -9.08 -9.74 -6.74
N GLN A 275 -8.39 -10.50 -5.90
CA GLN A 275 -6.97 -10.79 -6.04
C GLN A 275 -6.74 -11.84 -7.13
N VAL A 276 -5.70 -11.62 -7.94
CA VAL A 276 -5.35 -12.51 -9.05
C VAL A 276 -3.88 -12.90 -9.10
N SER A 277 -2.98 -12.09 -8.51
CA SER A 277 -1.57 -12.45 -8.42
C SER A 277 -1.37 -13.65 -7.48
N THR A 278 -0.43 -14.54 -7.84
CA THR A 278 -0.11 -15.76 -7.08
C THR A 278 1.00 -15.56 -6.05
N ASP A 279 1.68 -14.42 -6.06
CA ASP A 279 2.87 -14.13 -5.24
C ASP A 279 2.83 -12.72 -4.65
N THR A 280 2.23 -11.74 -5.32
CA THR A 280 2.02 -10.40 -4.77
C THR A 280 0.66 -10.33 -4.07
N ALA A 281 0.68 -10.18 -2.74
CA ALA A 281 -0.52 -10.02 -1.92
C ALA A 281 -0.65 -8.60 -1.39
N LEU A 282 -1.89 -8.15 -1.14
CA LEU A 282 -2.11 -6.95 -0.33
C LEU A 282 -1.69 -7.19 1.12
N GLY A 283 -1.14 -6.17 1.77
CA GLY A 283 -0.54 -6.27 3.10
C GLY A 283 0.89 -6.83 3.12
N LEU A 284 1.51 -7.05 1.95
CA LEU A 284 2.90 -7.53 1.82
C LEU A 284 3.89 -6.51 2.39
N VAL A 285 4.83 -6.99 3.20
CA VAL A 285 5.92 -6.17 3.74
C VAL A 285 6.92 -5.88 2.63
N PHE A 286 7.32 -4.63 2.49
CA PHE A 286 8.49 -4.29 1.68
C PHE A 286 9.75 -4.72 2.43
N GLU A 287 10.45 -5.75 1.92
CA GLU A 287 11.63 -6.33 2.59
C GLU A 287 12.76 -5.32 2.78
N ASN A 288 12.87 -4.37 1.84
CA ASN A 288 13.87 -3.33 1.86
C ASN A 288 13.17 -1.95 1.88
N THR A 289 13.44 -1.16 2.91
CA THR A 289 12.91 0.20 3.08
C THR A 289 14.06 1.17 3.38
N VAL A 290 13.96 2.43 2.96
CA VAL A 290 14.94 3.44 3.39
C VAL A 290 14.77 3.65 4.90
N ALA A 291 15.78 3.28 5.70
CA ALA A 291 15.79 3.51 7.14
C ALA A 291 15.88 5.02 7.43
N ASN A 292 15.20 5.49 8.49
CA ASN A 292 15.12 6.92 8.87
C ASN A 292 16.47 7.57 9.25
N GLU A 293 17.58 6.85 9.13
CA GLU A 293 18.93 7.34 9.37
C GLU A 293 19.91 6.78 8.33
N GLY A 294 19.76 7.22 7.07
CA GLY A 294 20.85 7.14 6.10
C GLY A 294 21.86 8.26 6.35
N GLN A 295 23.11 7.91 6.65
CA GLN A 295 24.22 8.86 6.80
C GLN A 295 24.25 9.91 5.65
N PRO A 296 24.65 11.17 5.91
CA PRO A 296 24.82 12.14 4.84
C PRO A 296 25.92 11.65 3.90
N ILE A 297 25.57 11.33 2.66
CA ILE A 297 26.58 11.24 1.61
C ILE A 297 27.10 12.67 1.40
N GLU A 298 28.35 12.94 1.81
CA GLU A 298 29.01 14.23 1.54
C GLU A 298 29.06 14.47 0.02
N LEU A 299 28.22 15.38 -0.49
CA LEU A 299 28.24 15.86 -1.86
C LEU A 299 29.42 16.82 -2.08
N LYS A 300 30.66 16.33 -2.10
CA LYS A 300 31.83 17.20 -2.31
C LYS A 300 32.06 17.65 -3.76
N ASN A 301 31.33 17.14 -4.76
CA ASN A 301 31.65 17.40 -6.18
C ASN A 301 30.43 17.76 -7.08
N MET A 302 29.49 18.59 -6.61
CA MET A 302 28.46 19.19 -7.51
C MET A 302 28.89 20.53 -8.14
N GLY A 303 30.10 21.04 -7.85
CA GLY A 303 30.59 22.30 -8.40
C GLY A 303 31.08 22.25 -9.85
N GLN A 304 31.32 21.07 -10.43
CA GLN A 304 31.90 20.92 -11.77
C GLN A 304 30.96 20.30 -12.82
N THR A 305 29.78 19.82 -12.44
CA THR A 305 28.85 19.09 -13.33
C THR A 305 27.90 19.99 -14.14
N ASN A 306 27.96 21.32 -13.96
CA ASN A 306 27.07 22.27 -14.65
C ASN A 306 27.37 22.46 -16.14
N LYS A 307 28.53 22.05 -16.65
CA LYS A 307 28.86 22.19 -18.10
C LYS A 307 28.65 20.93 -18.93
N ALA A 308 28.64 19.74 -18.31
CA ALA A 308 28.37 18.48 -19.01
C ALA A 308 26.86 18.14 -19.07
N MET A 309 26.04 18.76 -18.21
CA MET A 309 24.58 18.57 -18.15
C MET A 309 23.80 19.09 -19.37
N TYR A 310 24.40 19.92 -20.22
CA TYR A 310 23.71 20.55 -21.36
C TYR A 310 23.86 19.80 -22.69
N GLN A 311 24.58 18.66 -22.71
CA GLN A 311 24.95 17.99 -23.97
C GLN A 311 24.58 16.50 -24.07
N ILE A 312 23.80 15.95 -23.13
CA ILE A 312 23.41 14.53 -23.17
C ILE A 312 21.91 14.44 -23.43
N GLU A 313 21.53 14.20 -24.70
CA GLU A 313 20.17 13.90 -25.15
C GLU A 313 19.73 12.48 -24.77
N ASN A 314 19.67 12.20 -23.46
CA ASN A 314 18.67 11.31 -22.89
C ASN A 314 18.56 11.58 -21.39
N THR A 315 17.72 12.57 -21.06
CA THR A 315 17.61 13.26 -19.77
C THR A 315 17.00 12.39 -18.66
N PHE A 316 16.42 11.25 -19.02
CA PHE A 316 15.70 10.35 -18.13
C PHE A 316 16.61 9.43 -17.29
N HIS A 317 17.51 8.71 -17.97
CA HIS A 317 18.44 7.78 -17.33
C HIS A 317 19.34 8.48 -16.32
N THR A 318 19.76 9.72 -16.62
CA THR A 318 20.65 10.49 -15.75
C THR A 318 20.02 10.79 -14.38
N VAL A 319 18.70 11.02 -14.31
CA VAL A 319 18.02 11.40 -13.06
C VAL A 319 17.80 10.23 -12.14
N LEU A 320 17.20 9.14 -12.62
CA LEU A 320 17.06 7.92 -11.82
C LEU A 320 18.43 7.33 -11.47
N TYR A 321 19.41 7.40 -12.37
CA TYR A 321 20.80 7.05 -12.05
C TYR A 321 21.38 7.93 -10.94
N ILE A 322 21.09 9.24 -10.95
CA ILE A 322 21.48 10.17 -9.88
C ILE A 322 20.74 9.82 -8.56
N PHE A 323 19.42 9.59 -8.58
CA PHE A 323 18.66 9.16 -7.38
C PHE A 323 19.18 7.82 -6.82
N ASN A 324 19.48 6.85 -7.67
CA ASN A 324 20.09 5.57 -7.26
C ASN A 324 21.49 5.77 -6.69
N LYS A 325 22.32 6.61 -7.31
CA LYS A 325 23.65 6.99 -6.77
C LYS A 325 23.56 7.77 -5.47
N MET A 326 22.44 8.46 -5.22
CA MET A 326 22.15 9.19 -3.98
C MET A 326 21.49 8.30 -2.90
N GLY A 327 21.32 6.99 -3.15
CA GLY A 327 20.88 6.00 -2.15
C GLY A 327 19.36 5.77 -2.08
N PHE A 328 18.58 6.28 -3.05
CA PHE A 328 17.13 6.03 -3.13
C PHE A 328 16.84 4.66 -3.73
N ASN A 329 16.95 3.62 -2.91
CA ASN A 329 16.90 2.25 -3.39
C ASN A 329 15.47 1.67 -3.54
N PHE A 330 14.40 2.40 -3.20
CA PHE A 330 13.03 1.83 -3.15
C PHE A 330 11.97 2.78 -3.74
N LEU A 331 11.75 2.66 -5.05
CA LEU A 331 10.64 3.27 -5.77
C LEU A 331 9.71 2.16 -6.25
N VAL A 332 8.41 2.31 -6.01
CA VAL A 332 7.40 1.37 -6.51
C VAL A 332 6.42 2.13 -7.38
N TYR A 333 6.24 1.65 -8.61
CA TYR A 333 5.30 2.24 -9.55
C TYR A 333 3.93 1.58 -9.46
N TYR A 334 2.98 2.37 -8.99
CA TYR A 334 1.60 1.97 -8.89
C TYR A 334 0.86 2.49 -10.11
N VAL A 335 0.16 1.62 -10.82
CA VAL A 335 -0.83 2.06 -11.81
C VAL A 335 -2.18 1.47 -11.49
N ARG A 336 -3.16 2.36 -11.54
CA ARG A 336 -4.56 2.01 -11.49
C ARG A 336 -5.27 2.51 -12.70
N TRP A 337 -6.09 1.66 -13.31
CA TRP A 337 -6.89 2.08 -14.44
C TRP A 337 -8.17 1.28 -14.55
N GLN A 338 -9.15 1.90 -15.16
CA GLN A 338 -10.38 1.28 -15.52
C GLN A 338 -10.21 0.55 -16.86
N ASP A 339 -10.42 -0.75 -16.87
CA ASP A 339 -10.43 -1.53 -18.10
C ASP A 339 -11.68 -1.15 -18.92
N LEU A 340 -11.48 -0.62 -20.13
CA LEU A 340 -12.57 -0.04 -20.92
C LEU A 340 -13.66 -1.06 -21.31
N SER A 341 -13.31 -2.34 -21.43
CA SER A 341 -14.26 -3.38 -21.80
C SER A 341 -15.19 -3.75 -20.63
N THR A 342 -14.62 -3.92 -19.44
CA THR A 342 -15.36 -4.44 -18.28
C THR A 342 -15.83 -3.34 -17.33
N GLY A 343 -15.10 -2.23 -17.30
CA GLY A 343 -15.20 -1.12 -16.36
C GLY A 343 -14.53 -1.40 -15.00
N ASN A 344 -13.85 -2.55 -14.86
CA ASN A 344 -13.18 -2.93 -13.62
C ASN A 344 -11.94 -2.06 -13.39
N TRP A 345 -11.72 -1.65 -12.14
CA TRP A 345 -10.53 -0.89 -11.74
C TRP A 345 -9.40 -1.84 -11.39
N TRP A 346 -8.39 -1.93 -12.25
CA TRP A 346 -7.23 -2.77 -12.07
C TRP A 346 -6.15 -2.08 -11.25
N LEU A 347 -5.43 -2.86 -10.44
CA LEU A 347 -4.22 -2.47 -9.75
C LEU A 347 -3.05 -3.33 -10.25
N SER A 348 -1.96 -2.69 -10.67
CA SER A 348 -0.75 -3.38 -11.11
C SER A 348 0.53 -2.64 -10.69
N PHE A 349 1.61 -3.41 -10.60
CA PHE A 349 2.97 -2.90 -10.79
C PHE A 349 3.33 -3.11 -12.25
N THR A 350 3.76 -2.07 -12.96
CA THR A 350 3.85 -2.15 -14.43
C THR A 350 5.23 -2.45 -14.95
N GLU A 351 6.27 -2.42 -14.13
CA GLU A 351 7.63 -2.82 -14.53
C GLU A 351 7.61 -4.25 -15.09
N ASP A 352 7.11 -5.20 -14.30
CA ASP A 352 7.10 -6.62 -14.66
C ASP A 352 5.71 -7.13 -15.10
N ASN A 353 4.80 -6.23 -15.50
CA ASN A 353 3.43 -6.56 -15.87
C ASN A 353 2.68 -7.39 -14.80
N VAL A 354 2.89 -7.04 -13.53
CA VAL A 354 2.34 -7.74 -12.36
C VAL A 354 0.94 -7.21 -12.06
N HIS A 355 -0.09 -8.01 -12.33
CA HIS A 355 -1.47 -7.68 -11.98
C HIS A 355 -1.82 -8.22 -10.60
N ILE A 356 -1.95 -7.33 -9.62
CA ILE A 356 -2.25 -7.70 -8.23
C ILE A 356 -3.71 -8.18 -8.13
N GLY A 357 -4.63 -7.39 -8.70
CA GLY A 357 -6.06 -7.63 -8.64
C GLY A 357 -6.87 -6.45 -9.17
N TYR A 358 -8.17 -6.47 -8.93
CA TYR A 358 -9.07 -5.41 -9.39
C TYR A 358 -10.31 -5.28 -8.51
N TRP A 359 -10.94 -4.11 -8.58
CA TRP A 359 -12.28 -3.87 -8.04
C TRP A 359 -13.32 -3.91 -9.16
N PRO A 360 -14.32 -4.79 -9.08
CA PRO A 360 -15.43 -4.80 -10.04
C PRO A 360 -16.20 -3.48 -10.02
N LYS A 361 -16.58 -2.96 -11.20
CA LYS A 361 -17.32 -1.69 -11.30
C LYS A 361 -18.63 -1.68 -10.52
N SER A 362 -19.24 -2.85 -10.36
CA SER A 362 -20.51 -3.03 -9.66
C SER A 362 -20.44 -2.70 -8.18
N LEU A 363 -19.23 -2.56 -7.62
CA LEU A 363 -19.06 -2.08 -6.25
C LEU A 363 -19.34 -0.57 -6.15
N PHE A 364 -19.13 0.19 -7.21
CA PHE A 364 -19.12 1.65 -7.18
C PHE A 364 -20.39 2.25 -7.76
N THR A 365 -20.71 3.46 -7.32
CA THR A 365 -21.73 4.33 -7.92
C THR A 365 -21.04 5.30 -8.89
N ASP A 366 -20.34 6.29 -8.37
CA ASP A 366 -19.73 7.36 -9.16
C ASP A 366 -18.45 6.91 -9.87
N LEU A 367 -17.64 6.08 -9.20
CA LEU A 367 -16.45 5.47 -9.81
C LEU A 367 -16.78 4.39 -10.83
N ALA A 368 -18.06 4.02 -11.04
CA ALA A 368 -18.42 3.02 -12.03
C ALA A 368 -18.10 3.46 -13.48
N THR A 369 -18.00 4.76 -13.74
CA THR A 369 -17.80 5.32 -15.09
C THR A 369 -16.44 5.98 -15.29
N SER A 370 -15.98 6.75 -14.31
CA SER A 370 -14.73 7.50 -14.36
C SER A 370 -14.43 8.10 -12.99
N ALA A 371 -13.23 8.64 -12.82
CA ALA A 371 -12.84 9.45 -11.68
C ALA A 371 -12.86 10.94 -12.05
N SER A 372 -13.23 11.78 -11.09
CA SER A 372 -13.23 13.24 -11.21
C SER A 372 -12.00 13.88 -10.56
N TYR A 373 -11.39 13.16 -9.62
CA TYR A 373 -10.22 13.59 -8.87
C TYR A 373 -9.15 12.52 -8.89
N ILE A 374 -7.92 12.94 -9.18
CA ILE A 374 -6.72 12.14 -8.96
C ILE A 374 -5.82 12.93 -8.02
N LYS A 375 -5.41 12.30 -6.92
CA LYS A 375 -4.57 12.93 -5.89
C LYS A 375 -3.34 12.06 -5.63
N TRP A 376 -2.23 12.71 -5.32
CA TRP A 376 -0.98 12.09 -4.85
C TRP A 376 -0.48 12.82 -3.62
N GLY A 377 0.06 12.08 -2.66
CA GLY A 377 0.64 12.66 -1.46
C GLY A 377 0.68 11.69 -0.31
N ALA A 378 0.44 12.20 0.89
CA ALA A 378 0.58 11.44 2.11
C ALA A 378 -0.40 11.92 3.18
N GLU A 379 -0.65 11.04 4.14
CA GLU A 379 -1.49 11.31 5.30
C GLU A 379 -0.95 10.59 6.52
N VAL A 380 -1.20 11.18 7.68
CA VAL A 380 -0.82 10.66 8.98
C VAL A 380 -1.98 10.80 9.95
N TYR A 381 -1.96 10.01 11.01
CA TYR A 381 -2.89 10.15 12.11
C TYR A 381 -2.21 9.91 13.45
N SER A 382 -2.65 10.66 14.45
CA SER A 382 -2.39 10.37 15.86
C SER A 382 -3.62 10.59 16.74
N PRO A 383 -3.80 9.78 17.78
CA PRO A 383 -4.78 10.03 18.83
C PRO A 383 -4.59 11.41 19.49
N SER A 384 -5.66 11.93 20.10
CA SER A 384 -5.60 13.22 20.80
C SER A 384 -4.60 13.20 21.97
N GLY A 385 -3.82 14.27 22.09
CA GLY A 385 -2.77 14.39 23.09
C GLY A 385 -1.50 13.60 22.80
N GLU A 386 -1.44 12.82 21.72
CA GLU A 386 -0.22 12.15 21.26
C GLU A 386 0.55 12.98 20.22
N ALA A 387 1.85 12.74 20.13
CA ALA A 387 2.68 13.36 19.10
C ALA A 387 2.38 12.75 17.72
N SER A 388 2.13 13.58 16.71
CA SER A 388 1.89 13.10 15.34
C SER A 388 3.12 12.42 14.76
N PRO A 389 2.95 11.31 14.01
CA PRO A 389 4.08 10.57 13.47
C PRO A 389 4.75 11.32 12.31
N PRO A 390 5.99 10.95 11.94
CA PRO A 390 6.64 11.48 10.75
C PRO A 390 5.89 11.08 9.47
N MET A 391 5.87 11.98 8.48
CA MET A 391 5.29 11.74 7.16
C MET A 391 6.39 11.44 6.14
N GLY A 392 6.21 10.39 5.33
CA GLY A 392 7.20 9.99 4.33
C GLY A 392 8.52 9.60 5.00
N SER A 393 9.58 10.38 4.73
CA SER A 393 10.90 10.19 5.34
C SER A 393 11.08 10.92 6.67
N GLY A 394 10.07 11.66 7.13
CA GLY A 394 10.18 12.57 8.28
C GLY A 394 10.93 13.88 7.99
N ARG A 395 11.34 14.12 6.74
CA ARG A 395 12.08 15.31 6.31
C ARG A 395 11.20 16.23 5.48
N LEU A 396 11.42 17.54 5.60
CA LEU A 396 10.65 18.53 4.85
C LEU A 396 11.08 18.57 3.37
N PRO A 397 10.18 18.91 2.44
CA PRO A 397 10.51 19.10 1.02
C PRO A 397 11.70 20.03 0.77
N SER A 398 11.85 21.06 1.61
CA SER A 398 12.94 22.05 1.54
C SER A 398 14.33 21.45 1.77
N GLU A 399 14.42 20.29 2.40
CA GLU A 399 15.68 19.55 2.58
C GLU A 399 16.14 18.83 1.30
N GLY A 400 15.25 18.76 0.30
CA GLY A 400 15.58 18.39 -1.06
C GLY A 400 15.67 16.90 -1.34
N ALA A 401 16.14 16.64 -2.55
CA ALA A 401 16.07 15.34 -3.22
C ALA A 401 16.72 14.18 -2.49
N ASN A 402 17.66 14.44 -1.56
CA ASN A 402 18.44 13.42 -0.83
C ASN A 402 17.90 13.05 0.55
N LYS A 403 16.78 13.66 0.93
CA LYS A 403 16.24 13.56 2.29
C LYS A 403 14.73 13.46 2.30
N ALA A 404 14.04 14.28 1.50
CA ALA A 404 12.58 14.30 1.45
C ALA A 404 12.04 13.07 0.71
N SER A 405 10.82 12.66 1.08
CA SER A 405 10.07 11.67 0.31
C SER A 405 9.53 12.30 -0.97
N PHE A 406 9.19 11.51 -1.98
CA PHE A 406 8.70 12.05 -3.25
C PHE A 406 7.79 11.11 -4.02
N PHE A 407 7.02 11.73 -4.91
CA PHE A 407 6.41 11.07 -6.06
C PHE A 407 7.14 11.50 -7.33
N ASN A 408 7.31 10.57 -8.26
CA ASN A 408 7.89 10.83 -9.58
C ASN A 408 7.07 10.18 -10.69
N GLY A 409 7.20 10.67 -11.92
CA GLY A 409 6.49 10.14 -13.09
C GLY A 409 4.98 10.19 -12.91
N LEU A 410 4.45 11.29 -12.36
CA LEU A 410 3.00 11.46 -12.19
C LEU A 410 2.31 11.38 -13.56
N GLN A 411 1.27 10.56 -13.64
CA GLN A 411 0.51 10.34 -14.86
C GLN A 411 -0.97 10.17 -14.61
N VAL A 412 -1.76 10.61 -15.58
CA VAL A 412 -3.20 10.37 -15.63
C VAL A 412 -3.55 9.55 -16.85
N ILE A 413 -4.66 8.82 -16.78
CA ILE A 413 -5.17 8.05 -17.90
C ILE A 413 -6.47 8.68 -18.36
N TYR A 414 -6.51 9.10 -19.63
CA TYR A 414 -7.70 9.66 -20.26
C TYR A 414 -7.94 8.96 -21.60
N HIS A 415 -9.17 8.48 -21.82
CA HIS A 415 -9.57 7.83 -23.08
C HIS A 415 -8.57 6.76 -23.53
N SER A 416 -8.14 5.87 -22.61
CA SER A 416 -7.14 4.81 -22.81
C SER A 416 -5.69 5.23 -23.09
N ALA A 417 -5.31 6.50 -22.98
CA ALA A 417 -3.92 6.91 -23.13
C ALA A 417 -3.35 7.39 -21.80
N LEU A 418 -2.11 7.00 -21.48
CA LEU A 418 -1.35 7.74 -20.49
C LEU A 418 -1.06 9.12 -21.03
N LYS A 419 -1.30 10.09 -20.17
CA LYS A 419 -1.03 11.49 -20.43
C LYS A 419 -0.33 12.05 -19.22
N ASP A 420 0.54 13.00 -19.50
CA ASP A 420 1.02 13.86 -18.45
C ASP A 420 -0.14 14.70 -17.90
N PRO A 421 -0.13 15.04 -16.60
CA PRO A 421 -1.05 16.03 -16.06
C PRO A 421 -0.74 17.37 -16.74
N SER A 422 -1.47 17.70 -17.81
CA SER A 422 -1.11 18.74 -18.80
C SER A 422 -0.58 20.06 -18.20
N GLU A 423 0.40 20.67 -18.86
CA GLU A 423 0.84 22.06 -18.57
C GLU A 423 -0.38 23.01 -18.52
N GLY A 424 -0.59 23.65 -17.38
CA GLY A 424 -1.75 24.51 -17.10
C GLY A 424 -2.82 23.92 -16.17
N LEU A 425 -2.87 22.59 -15.99
CA LEU A 425 -3.62 21.90 -14.92
C LEU A 425 -2.74 21.62 -13.69
N LEU A 426 -1.64 22.38 -13.55
CA LEU A 426 -0.64 22.28 -12.49
C LEU A 426 -1.32 21.98 -11.16
N THR A 427 -1.12 20.73 -10.73
CA THR A 427 -1.81 20.07 -9.64
C THR A 427 -1.96 21.00 -8.45
N ARG A 428 -3.20 21.28 -8.09
CA ARG A 428 -3.51 22.10 -6.93
C ARG A 428 -2.91 21.42 -5.70
N ARG A 429 -2.30 22.22 -4.83
CA ARG A 429 -1.67 21.74 -3.60
C ARG A 429 -2.59 22.07 -2.41
N LYS A 430 -2.87 21.08 -1.56
CA LYS A 430 -3.57 21.25 -0.29
C LYS A 430 -2.71 20.67 0.83
N ILE A 431 -2.52 21.46 1.87
CA ILE A 431 -1.79 21.13 3.09
C ILE A 431 -2.67 21.65 4.22
N ASP A 432 -2.96 20.81 5.21
CA ASP A 432 -3.80 21.18 6.34
C ASP A 432 -2.99 21.74 7.52
N ASN A 433 -1.79 21.18 7.79
CA ASN A 433 -0.90 21.63 8.85
C ASN A 433 0.53 21.96 8.33
N PRO A 434 0.73 23.16 7.75
CA PRO A 434 1.97 23.54 7.07
C PRO A 434 3.18 23.75 8.01
N ASP A 435 2.95 23.89 9.32
CA ASP A 435 4.03 24.01 10.31
C ASP A 435 4.73 22.68 10.57
N CYS A 436 4.06 21.57 10.26
CA CYS A 436 4.49 20.21 10.56
C CYS A 436 4.78 19.38 9.33
N TYR A 437 4.01 19.58 8.27
CA TYR A 437 4.08 18.81 7.03
C TYR A 437 3.98 19.75 5.83
N ASP A 438 4.73 19.46 4.77
CA ASP A 438 4.68 20.25 3.54
C ASP A 438 4.84 19.35 2.32
N ALA A 439 4.45 19.87 1.16
CA ALA A 439 4.71 19.28 -0.13
C ALA A 439 5.10 20.37 -1.13
N ASP A 440 6.06 20.09 -2.00
CA ASP A 440 6.35 20.99 -3.10
C ASP A 440 5.17 21.07 -4.08
N LYS A 441 5.08 22.20 -4.79
CA LYS A 441 4.32 22.22 -6.05
C LYS A 441 4.93 21.21 -7.00
N VAL A 442 4.10 20.60 -7.84
CA VAL A 442 4.60 19.71 -8.89
C VAL A 442 5.53 20.47 -9.83
N LYS A 443 6.72 19.90 -10.02
CA LYS A 443 7.79 20.39 -10.88
C LYS A 443 7.88 19.45 -12.08
N GLN A 444 8.28 20.00 -13.21
CA GLN A 444 8.56 19.25 -14.43
C GLN A 444 10.08 19.10 -14.54
N PHE A 445 10.54 17.88 -14.86
CA PHE A 445 11.93 17.60 -15.18
C PHE A 445 12.03 17.16 -16.64
N GLY A 446 12.80 17.91 -17.43
CA GLY A 446 12.89 17.65 -18.87
C GLY A 446 11.53 17.79 -19.56
N VAL A 447 11.29 16.96 -20.57
CA VAL A 447 10.10 17.07 -21.45
C VAL A 447 8.93 16.20 -20.96
N LEU A 448 9.17 15.15 -20.15
CA LEU A 448 8.22 14.04 -19.98
C LEU A 448 7.89 13.64 -18.54
N ASP A 449 8.48 14.27 -17.51
CA ASP A 449 8.27 13.80 -16.12
C ASP A 449 7.90 14.91 -15.15
N TYR A 450 6.90 14.57 -14.32
CA TYR A 450 6.38 15.40 -13.26
C TYR A 450 6.66 14.74 -11.92
N TYR A 451 7.13 15.53 -10.96
CA TYR A 451 7.52 15.06 -9.62
C TYR A 451 7.25 16.11 -8.55
N PHE A 452 7.19 15.68 -7.29
CA PHE A 452 7.18 16.59 -6.13
C PHE A 452 7.72 15.90 -4.89
N PHE A 453 8.32 16.68 -3.99
CA PHE A 453 8.74 16.25 -2.67
C PHE A 453 7.64 16.47 -1.64
N PHE A 454 7.55 15.62 -0.63
CA PHE A 454 6.63 15.74 0.49
C PHE A 454 7.24 15.17 1.77
N GLY A 455 6.73 15.57 2.92
CA GLY A 455 7.08 14.99 4.21
C GLY A 455 7.01 15.98 5.35
N GLY A 456 7.55 15.58 6.49
CA GLY A 456 7.65 16.42 7.68
C GLY A 456 7.84 15.58 8.94
N PRO A 457 8.48 16.14 9.98
CA PRO A 457 8.91 15.38 11.14
C PRO A 457 7.74 14.94 12.05
N GLY A 458 6.59 15.61 11.97
CA GLY A 458 5.54 15.48 12.99
C GLY A 458 6.00 16.03 14.35
N GLY A 459 5.48 15.48 15.43
CA GLY A 459 5.86 15.86 16.80
C GLY A 459 4.68 16.36 17.65
N THR A 460 4.99 16.79 18.88
CA THR A 460 3.99 17.15 19.90
C THR A 460 3.17 18.38 19.55
N ASN A 461 3.72 19.31 18.78
CA ASN A 461 3.01 20.51 18.32
C ASN A 461 2.21 20.27 17.04
N CYS A 462 2.27 19.05 16.53
CA CYS A 462 1.62 18.61 15.30
C CYS A 462 0.44 17.68 15.59
N GLY A 463 0.24 17.32 16.87
CA GLY A 463 -0.87 16.50 17.35
C GLY A 463 -2.14 17.31 17.58
N ASN A 464 -3.15 16.61 18.05
CA ASN A 464 -4.54 17.05 18.14
C ASN A 464 -4.95 17.46 19.56
#